data_AF-A0A962FJP0-F1
#
_entry.id   AF-A0A962FJP0-F1
#
_cell.length_a   1.000
_cell.length_b   1.000
_cell.length_c   1.000
_cell.angle_alpha   90.00
_cell.angle_beta   90.00
_cell.angle_gamma   90.00
#
_symmetry.space_group_name_H-M   'P 1'
#
loop_
_entity.id
_entity.type
_entity.pdbx_description
1 polymer ?
#
loop_
_entity_poly.entity_id
_entity_poly.type
_entity_poly.pdbx_seq_one_letter_code
_entity_poly.pdbx_strand_id
1 'polypeptide(L)'
;ANDLGQWLFALFIAIALTAASRAGTHLRADFFARSLGARTRRWVAAAGAAFIALPWSIFVMMVYGRDAWRSLLVLERFPETNNPGYFFIKLAVIALAALVAAQALVDLSAAVRDPEDESA
;
A
#
# COMPACT_ATOMS: atom_id res chain seq x y z
N ALA A 1 -9.69 -21.95 16.75
CA ALA A 1 -8.72 -21.04 16.10
C ALA A 1 -9.43 -19.78 15.63
N ASN A 2 -8.69 -18.69 15.43
CA ASN A 2 -9.23 -17.37 15.14
C ASN A 2 -9.10 -17.00 13.64
N ASP A 3 -9.57 -17.88 12.77
CA ASP A 3 -9.40 -17.76 11.31
C ASP A 3 -10.10 -16.50 10.76
N LEU A 4 -11.30 -16.20 11.29
CA LEU A 4 -12.05 -14.98 10.97
C LEU A 4 -11.30 -13.71 11.39
N GLY A 5 -10.67 -13.73 12.57
CA GLY A 5 -9.86 -12.62 13.04
C GLY A 5 -8.67 -12.35 12.12
N GLN A 6 -8.05 -13.41 11.57
CA GLN A 6 -6.96 -13.27 10.60
C GLN A 6 -7.43 -12.64 9.29
N TRP A 7 -8.62 -13.01 8.78
CA TRP A 7 -9.19 -12.39 7.57
C TRP A 7 -9.47 -10.90 7.77
N LEU A 8 -10.20 -10.58 8.83
CA LEU A 8 -10.56 -9.20 9.13
C LEU A 8 -9.32 -8.34 9.38
N PHE A 9 -8.35 -8.88 10.11
CA PHE A 9 -7.09 -8.18 10.37
C PHE A 9 -6.30 -7.92 9.08
N ALA A 10 -6.14 -8.93 8.22
CA ALA A 10 -5.39 -8.76 6.97
C ALA A 10 -6.03 -7.71 6.05
N LEU A 11 -7.37 -7.76 5.90
CA LEU A 11 -8.10 -6.77 5.10
C LEU A 11 -8.05 -5.38 5.74
N PHE A 12 -8.24 -5.32 7.06
CA PHE A 12 -8.14 -4.07 7.82
C PHE A 12 -6.78 -3.41 7.62
N ILE A 13 -5.68 -4.17 7.74
CA ILE A 13 -4.32 -3.64 7.53
C ILE A 13 -4.14 -3.14 6.09
N ALA A 14 -4.63 -3.89 5.09
CA ALA A 14 -4.55 -3.47 3.70
C ALA A 14 -5.19 -2.08 3.47
N ILE A 15 -6.38 -1.88 4.03
CA ILE A 15 -7.14 -0.64 3.89
C ILE A 15 -6.55 0.46 4.78
N ALA A 16 -6.28 0.16 6.05
CA ALA A 16 -5.82 1.13 7.04
C ALA A 16 -4.44 1.69 6.69
N LEU A 17 -3.49 0.86 6.23
CA LEU A 17 -2.18 1.34 5.78
C LEU A 17 -2.30 2.27 4.57
N THR A 18 -3.17 1.92 3.62
CA THR A 18 -3.42 2.78 2.46
C THR A 18 -4.08 4.09 2.88
N ALA A 19 -5.09 4.04 3.74
CA ALA A 19 -5.80 5.21 4.24
C ALA A 19 -4.88 6.13 5.05
N ALA A 20 -4.03 5.57 5.93
CA ALA A 20 -3.03 6.33 6.68
C ALA A 20 -1.98 6.95 5.75
N SER A 21 -1.57 6.22 4.71
CA SER A 21 -0.67 6.74 3.68
C SER A 21 -1.28 7.95 2.96
N ARG A 22 -2.55 7.84 2.56
CA ARG A 22 -3.28 8.92 1.89
C ARG A 22 -3.55 10.13 2.81
N ALA A 23 -3.79 9.88 4.09
CA ALA A 23 -4.02 10.94 5.08
C ALA A 23 -2.73 11.69 5.46
N GLY A 24 -1.56 11.24 5.01
CA GLY A 24 -0.28 11.83 5.39
C GLY A 24 0.02 11.68 6.89
N THR A 25 -0.64 10.74 7.58
CA THR A 25 -0.47 10.50 9.02
C THR A 25 0.71 9.56 9.32
N HIS A 26 1.57 9.31 8.33
CA HIS A 26 2.85 8.68 8.58
C HIS A 26 3.61 9.53 9.59
N LEU A 27 3.94 8.95 10.75
CA LEU A 27 5.00 9.40 11.66
C LEU A 27 6.34 9.44 10.90
N ARG A 28 6.48 10.36 9.93
CA ARG A 28 7.66 10.54 9.10
C ARG A 28 8.23 11.89 9.40
N ALA A 29 9.29 11.91 10.20
CA ALA A 29 10.22 13.02 10.33
C ALA A 29 9.57 14.41 10.38
N ASP A 30 8.40 14.57 11.01
CA ASP A 30 7.73 15.88 11.13
C ASP A 30 8.66 16.90 11.81
N PHE A 31 9.60 16.41 12.62
CA PHE A 31 10.65 17.24 13.20
C PHE A 31 11.55 17.91 12.15
N PHE A 32 11.91 17.22 11.07
CA PHE A 32 12.71 17.76 9.96
C PHE A 32 11.83 18.41 8.88
N ALA A 33 10.67 17.84 8.58
CA ALA A 33 9.77 18.30 7.52
C ALA A 33 9.01 19.59 7.84
N ARG A 34 8.90 19.99 9.12
CA ARG A 34 8.36 21.33 9.50
C ARG A 34 9.19 22.48 8.93
N SER A 35 10.48 22.28 8.68
CA SER A 35 11.38 23.30 8.12
C SER A 35 11.31 23.39 6.59
N LEU A 36 10.68 22.41 5.93
CA LEU A 36 10.60 22.34 4.47
C LEU A 36 9.31 23.01 3.98
N GLY A 37 9.41 23.83 2.94
CA GLY A 37 8.26 24.41 2.27
C GLY A 37 7.29 23.34 1.75
N ALA A 38 6.00 23.70 1.63
CA ALA A 38 4.93 22.79 1.23
C ALA A 38 5.23 22.06 -0.11
N ARG A 39 5.92 22.75 -1.03
CA ARG A 39 6.35 22.22 -2.32
C ARG A 39 7.42 21.13 -2.18
N THR A 40 8.50 21.41 -1.44
CA THR A 40 9.58 20.44 -1.21
C THR A 40 9.09 19.21 -0.47
N ARG A 41 8.18 19.38 0.50
CA ARG A 41 7.57 18.25 1.22
C ARG A 41 6.77 17.33 0.29
N ARG A 42 6.01 17.89 -0.66
CA ARG A 42 5.26 17.10 -1.67
C ARG A 42 6.20 16.36 -2.61
N TRP A 43 7.28 16.99 -3.08
CA TRP A 43 8.26 16.33 -3.95
C TRP A 43 9.01 15.20 -3.24
N VAL A 44 9.39 15.38 -1.98
CA VAL A 44 10.02 14.32 -1.17
C VAL A 44 9.06 13.15 -0.96
N ALA A 45 7.78 13.42 -0.68
CA ALA A 45 6.76 12.38 -0.57
C ALA A 45 6.56 11.63 -1.89
N ALA A 46 6.43 12.35 -3.01
CA ALA A 46 6.29 11.78 -4.35
C ALA A 46 7.51 10.96 -4.77
N ALA A 47 8.73 11.40 -4.44
CA ALA A 47 9.95 10.65 -4.70
C ALA A 47 10.00 9.36 -3.86
N GLY A 48 9.65 9.43 -2.58
CA GLY A 48 9.55 8.23 -1.72
C GLY A 48 8.50 7.24 -2.25
N ALA A 49 7.34 7.75 -2.69
CA ALA A 49 6.31 6.94 -3.33
C ALA A 49 6.82 6.29 -4.63
N ALA A 50 7.46 7.06 -5.51
CA ALA A 50 7.89 6.59 -6.83
C ALA A 50 9.08 5.63 -6.80
N PHE A 51 10.08 5.88 -5.95
CA PHE A 51 11.33 5.10 -5.93
C PHE A 51 11.35 3.98 -4.89
N ILE A 52 10.49 4.03 -3.88
CA ILE A 52 10.46 3.01 -2.81
C ILE A 52 9.15 2.26 -2.83
N ALA A 53 8.02 2.96 -2.66
CA ALA A 53 6.74 2.30 -2.47
C ALA A 53 6.26 1.59 -3.75
N LEU A 54 6.38 2.25 -4.91
CA LEU A 54 5.92 1.72 -6.20
C LEU A 54 6.73 0.51 -6.70
N PRO A 55 8.08 0.51 -6.69
CA PRO A 55 8.82 -0.66 -7.13
C PRO A 55 8.63 -1.84 -6.20
N TRP A 56 8.52 -1.58 -4.88
CA TRP A 56 8.28 -2.62 -3.89
C TRP A 56 6.90 -3.26 -4.04
N SER A 57 5.86 -2.46 -4.25
CA SER A 57 4.50 -3.00 -4.45
C SER A 57 4.40 -3.82 -5.73
N ILE A 58 5.01 -3.35 -6.83
CA ILE A 58 5.10 -4.10 -8.08
C ILE A 58 5.83 -5.42 -7.86
N PHE A 59 6.97 -5.40 -7.16
CA PHE A 59 7.73 -6.61 -6.83
C PHE A 59 6.88 -7.62 -6.05
N VAL A 60 6.17 -7.17 -5.00
CA VAL A 60 5.25 -8.04 -4.23
C VAL A 60 4.18 -8.65 -5.13
N MET A 61 3.56 -7.86 -6.00
CA MET A 61 2.54 -8.37 -6.94
C MET A 61 3.11 -9.41 -7.91
N MET A 62 4.32 -9.20 -8.43
CA MET A 62 4.96 -10.14 -9.36
C MET A 62 5.33 -11.47 -8.68
N VAL A 63 5.90 -11.42 -7.47
CA VAL A 63 6.37 -12.61 -6.75
C VAL A 63 5.20 -13.40 -6.17
N TYR A 64 4.25 -12.73 -5.53
CA TYR A 64 3.18 -13.39 -4.78
C TYR A 64 1.86 -13.51 -5.55
N GLY A 65 1.69 -12.79 -6.67
CA GLY A 65 0.43 -12.78 -7.41
C GLY A 65 0.01 -14.15 -7.93
N ARG A 66 0.98 -14.92 -8.48
CA ARG A 66 0.71 -16.29 -8.95
C ARG A 66 0.34 -17.23 -7.81
N ASP A 67 0.99 -17.08 -6.65
CA ASP A 67 0.70 -17.88 -5.46
C ASP A 67 -0.69 -17.56 -4.89
N ALA A 68 -1.03 -16.28 -4.75
CA ALA A 68 -2.35 -15.84 -4.31
C ALA A 68 -3.46 -16.30 -5.26
N TRP A 69 -3.22 -16.26 -6.58
CA TRP A 69 -4.17 -16.77 -7.57
C TRP A 69 -4.40 -18.27 -7.44
N ARG A 70 -3.33 -19.06 -7.33
CA ARG A 70 -3.43 -20.51 -7.13
C ARG A 70 -4.14 -20.85 -5.84
N SER A 71 -3.79 -20.16 -4.77
CA SER A 71 -4.41 -20.27 -3.45
C SER A 71 -5.93 -20.09 -3.49
N LEU A 72 -6.39 -19.07 -4.22
CA LEU A 72 -7.81 -18.82 -4.44
C LEU A 72 -8.47 -19.98 -5.22
N LEU A 73 -7.85 -20.46 -6.30
CA LEU A 73 -8.40 -21.54 -7.12
C LEU A 73 -8.57 -22.85 -6.35
N VAL A 74 -7.64 -23.16 -5.42
CA VAL A 74 -7.71 -24.38 -4.60
C VAL A 74 -8.46 -24.18 -3.29
N LEU A 75 -9.01 -22.98 -3.05
CA LEU A 75 -9.64 -22.58 -1.78
C LEU A 75 -8.77 -22.95 -0.58
N GLU A 76 -7.52 -22.49 -0.61
CA GLU A 76 -6.48 -22.89 0.35
C GLU A 76 -6.98 -22.83 1.79
N ARG A 77 -6.70 -23.91 2.51
CA ARG A 77 -7.16 -24.15 3.86
C ARG A 77 -6.07 -23.80 4.86
N PHE A 78 -6.48 -23.39 6.06
CA PHE A 78 -5.54 -23.18 7.15
C PHE A 78 -4.89 -24.52 7.55
N PRO A 79 -3.56 -24.57 7.72
CA PRO A 79 -2.87 -25.82 8.05
C PRO A 79 -3.27 -26.36 9.44
N GLU A 80 -3.55 -25.46 10.40
CA GLU A 80 -3.87 -25.84 11.78
C GLU A 80 -5.33 -26.30 11.96
N THR A 81 -6.27 -25.71 11.23
CA THR A 81 -7.71 -25.95 11.43
C THR A 81 -8.40 -26.63 10.27
N ASN A 82 -7.71 -26.73 9.13
CA ASN A 82 -8.24 -27.27 7.88
C ASN A 82 -9.50 -26.54 7.37
N ASN A 83 -9.78 -25.34 7.87
CA ASN A 83 -10.89 -24.51 7.39
C ASN A 83 -10.48 -23.81 6.08
N PRO A 84 -11.35 -23.71 5.06
CA PRO A 84 -11.08 -22.94 3.85
C PRO A 84 -10.99 -21.45 4.17
N GLY A 85 -10.08 -20.74 3.50
CA GLY A 85 -10.01 -19.27 3.57
C GLY A 85 -8.63 -18.68 3.82
N TYR A 86 -7.57 -19.48 3.86
CA TYR A 86 -6.21 -18.95 3.93
C TYR A 86 -5.88 -18.04 2.73
N PHE A 87 -6.50 -18.33 1.58
CA PHE A 87 -6.39 -17.50 0.38
C PHE A 87 -6.84 -16.04 0.59
N PHE A 88 -7.76 -15.74 1.51
CA PHE A 88 -8.15 -14.36 1.81
C PHE A 88 -6.97 -13.52 2.30
N ILE A 89 -6.07 -14.13 3.08
CA ILE A 89 -4.88 -13.46 3.60
C ILE A 89 -3.93 -13.12 2.45
N LYS A 90 -3.68 -14.08 1.55
CA LYS A 90 -2.83 -13.85 0.37
C LYS A 90 -3.42 -12.80 -0.56
N LEU A 91 -4.74 -12.84 -0.79
CA LEU A 91 -5.43 -11.81 -1.57
C LEU A 91 -5.34 -10.44 -0.90
N ALA A 92 -5.46 -10.36 0.43
CA ALA A 92 -5.31 -9.10 1.16
C ALA A 92 -3.90 -8.50 1.02
N VAL A 93 -2.85 -9.33 0.97
CA VAL A 93 -1.48 -8.87 0.70
C VAL A 93 -1.35 -8.30 -0.72
N ILE A 94 -1.92 -8.98 -1.72
CA ILE A 94 -1.94 -8.47 -3.10
C ILE A 94 -2.76 -7.18 -3.20
N ALA A 95 -3.90 -7.11 -2.51
CA ALA A 95 -4.73 -5.92 -2.45
C ALA A 95 -3.98 -4.73 -1.81
N LEU A 96 -3.28 -4.96 -0.69
CA LEU A 96 -2.43 -3.95 -0.07
C LEU A 96 -1.36 -3.45 -1.04
N ALA A 97 -0.65 -4.34 -1.72
CA ALA A 97 0.36 -3.96 -2.69
C ALA A 97 -0.24 -3.12 -3.83
N ALA A 98 -1.37 -3.56 -4.39
CA ALA A 98 -2.08 -2.82 -5.44
C ALA A 98 -2.53 -1.42 -4.99
N LEU A 99 -3.05 -1.31 -3.76
CA LEU A 99 -3.46 -0.04 -3.17
C LEU A 99 -2.28 0.91 -2.94
N VAL A 100 -1.13 0.39 -2.47
CA VAL A 100 0.10 1.18 -2.32
C VAL A 100 0.64 1.64 -3.68
N ALA A 101 0.61 0.78 -4.70
CA ALA A 101 0.98 1.16 -6.06
C ALA A 101 0.07 2.28 -6.59
N ALA A 102 -1.24 2.14 -6.42
CA ALA A 102 -2.22 3.15 -6.83
C ALA A 102 -2.00 4.48 -6.10
N GLN A 103 -1.77 4.45 -4.79
CA GLN A 103 -1.47 5.66 -4.02
C GLN A 103 -0.19 6.34 -4.52
N ALA A 104 0.87 5.57 -4.81
CA ALA A 104 2.11 6.13 -5.34
C ALA A 104 1.93 6.81 -6.71
N LEU A 105 1.09 6.25 -7.57
CA LEU A 105 0.73 6.88 -8.85
C LEU A 105 -0.07 8.18 -8.65
N VAL A 106 -1.00 8.19 -7.68
CA VAL A 106 -1.73 9.41 -7.31
C VAL A 106 -0.77 10.50 -6.82
N ASP A 107 0.15 10.17 -5.93
CA ASP A 107 1.12 11.12 -5.38
C ASP A 107 2.03 11.69 -6.47
N LEU A 108 2.47 10.86 -7.42
CA LEU A 108 3.27 11.30 -8.56
C LEU A 108 2.47 12.22 -9.49
N SER A 109 1.21 11.86 -9.80
CA SER A 109 0.35 12.69 -10.65
C SER A 109 0.05 14.06 -10.03
N ALA A 110 -0.11 14.11 -8.69
CA ALA A 110 -0.33 15.35 -7.97
C ALA A 110 0.91 16.23 -7.95
N ALA A 111 2.11 15.65 -7.87
CA ALA A 111 3.36 16.40 -7.92
C ALA A 111 3.62 17.01 -9.32
N VAL A 112 3.30 16.29 -10.38
CA VAL A 112 3.49 16.75 -11.78
C VAL A 112 2.50 17.85 -12.16
N ARG A 113 1.27 17.82 -11.64
CA ARG A 113 0.21 18.80 -11.98
C ARG A 113 0.40 20.20 -11.37
N ASP A 114 1.43 20.41 -10.55
CA ASP A 114 1.65 21.68 -9.84
C ASP A 114 2.92 22.46 -10.27
N PRO A 115 3.12 22.83 -11.57
CA PRO A 115 4.24 23.68 -11.99
C PRO A 115 3.90 25.18 -12.18
N GLU A 116 2.63 25.61 -12.19
CA GLU A 116 2.24 26.86 -12.89
C GLU A 116 1.68 28.05 -12.08
N ASP A 117 1.69 28.06 -10.73
CA ASP A 117 1.24 29.24 -9.95
C ASP A 117 2.39 30.07 -9.35
N GLU A 118 3.49 30.29 -10.10
CA GLU A 118 4.62 31.15 -9.66
C GLU A 118 5.03 32.20 -10.71
N SER A 119 4.13 32.53 -11.63
CA SER A 119 4.29 33.68 -12.54
C SER A 119 2.97 34.41 -12.79
N ALA A 120 2.32 34.88 -11.73
CA ALA A 120 1.26 35.89 -11.79
C ALA A 120 1.41 36.90 -10.65
#